data_AF-A0A354CWM2-F1
#
_entry.id   AF-A0A354CWM2-F1
#
_cell.length_a   1.000
_cell.length_b   1.000
_cell.length_c   1.000
_cell.angle_alpha   90.00
_cell.angle_beta   90.00
_cell.angle_gamma   90.00
#
_symmetry.space_group_name_H-M   'P 1'
#
loop_
_entity.id
_entity.type
_entity.pdbx_description
1 polymer ?
#
loop_
_entity_poly.entity_id
_entity_poly.type
_entity_poly.pdbx_seq_one_letter_code
_entity_poly.pdbx_strand_id
1 'polypeptide(L)'
;MEQHGGSIPGSYDGLLAMDGIGRYTAGAVLSFAFKQDAPILDTNVARLLSRYFGIRASLARGRTRRRLWDLAAAVIPTGHGYTINQAMMDFGALVCTAHNPKCPTCVLRRSCRSYPYAAAASRARGTHLQGRPRRR
;
A
#
# COMPACT_ATOMS: atom_id res chain seq x y z
N MET A 1 -16.03 10.49 -20.16
CA MET A 1 -16.91 9.30 -20.06
C MET A 1 -17.29 8.72 -21.43
N GLU A 2 -16.75 9.22 -22.55
CA GLU A 2 -17.29 8.89 -23.89
C GLU A 2 -16.63 7.67 -24.59
N GLN A 3 -15.55 7.10 -24.05
CA GLN A 3 -14.80 6.04 -24.75
C GLN A 3 -15.24 4.59 -24.45
N HIS A 4 -16.18 4.35 -23.52
CA HIS A 4 -16.60 2.98 -23.14
C HIS A 4 -18.13 2.79 -23.04
N GLY A 5 -18.94 3.64 -23.70
CA GLY A 5 -20.40 3.47 -23.72
C GLY A 5 -21.06 3.49 -22.33
N GLY A 6 -20.47 4.22 -21.38
CA GLY A 6 -20.95 4.30 -19.99
C GLY A 6 -20.59 3.12 -19.08
N SER A 7 -19.90 2.09 -19.60
CA SER A 7 -19.49 0.92 -18.80
C SER A 7 -18.02 1.01 -18.36
N ILE A 8 -17.73 0.64 -17.11
CA ILE A 8 -16.36 0.58 -16.59
C ILE A 8 -15.69 -0.71 -17.10
N PRO A 9 -14.46 -0.67 -17.63
CA PRO A 9 -13.75 -1.87 -18.06
C PRO A 9 -13.55 -2.89 -16.92
N GLY A 10 -13.83 -4.16 -17.19
CA GLY A 10 -13.64 -5.28 -16.25
C GLY A 10 -12.25 -5.93 -16.31
N SER A 11 -11.30 -5.32 -17.02
CA SER A 11 -9.93 -5.81 -17.18
C SER A 11 -8.91 -4.80 -16.67
N TYR A 12 -7.77 -5.30 -16.19
CA TYR A 12 -6.71 -4.46 -15.64
C TYR A 12 -6.12 -3.51 -16.69
N ASP A 13 -5.83 -4.01 -17.89
CA ASP A 13 -5.28 -3.20 -18.98
C ASP A 13 -6.29 -2.17 -19.49
N GLY A 14 -7.58 -2.53 -19.55
CA GLY A 14 -8.64 -1.60 -19.91
C GLY A 14 -8.77 -0.45 -18.90
N LEU A 15 -8.65 -0.75 -17.62
CA LEU A 15 -8.65 0.27 -16.57
C LEU A 15 -7.40 1.16 -16.63
N LEU A 16 -6.21 0.60 -16.86
CA LEU A 16 -4.98 1.38 -16.97
C LEU A 16 -4.93 2.30 -18.21
N ALA A 17 -5.70 1.97 -19.26
CA ALA A 17 -5.81 2.83 -20.43
C ALA A 17 -6.65 4.09 -20.19
N MET A 18 -7.41 4.15 -19.09
CA MET A 18 -8.22 5.32 -18.74
C MET A 18 -7.38 6.41 -18.09
N ASP A 19 -7.58 7.66 -18.54
CA ASP A 19 -6.92 8.83 -17.97
C ASP A 19 -7.13 8.95 -16.45
N GLY A 20 -6.03 9.09 -15.71
CA GLY A 20 -6.03 9.23 -14.25
C GLY A 20 -6.15 7.91 -13.47
N ILE A 21 -6.30 6.75 -14.14
CA ILE A 21 -6.38 5.45 -13.48
C ILE A 21 -4.99 4.83 -13.37
N GLY A 22 -4.40 4.94 -12.18
CA GLY A 22 -3.17 4.23 -11.84
C GLY A 22 -3.42 2.80 -11.36
N ARG A 23 -2.33 2.03 -11.21
CA ARG A 23 -2.34 0.64 -10.73
C ARG A 23 -3.17 0.39 -9.45
N TYR A 24 -3.12 1.32 -8.49
CA TYR A 24 -3.95 1.23 -7.28
C TYR A 24 -5.44 1.29 -7.62
N THR A 25 -5.85 2.30 -8.38
CA THR A 25 -7.26 2.51 -8.73
C THR A 25 -7.78 1.36 -9.60
N ALA A 26 -6.98 0.88 -10.56
CA ALA A 26 -7.33 -0.29 -11.36
C ALA A 26 -7.55 -1.53 -10.48
N GLY A 27 -6.61 -1.85 -9.57
CA GLY A 27 -6.77 -2.96 -8.64
C GLY A 27 -7.96 -2.81 -7.70
N ALA A 28 -8.22 -1.59 -7.20
CA ALA A 28 -9.36 -1.30 -6.35
C ALA A 28 -10.70 -1.49 -7.06
N VAL A 29 -10.82 -1.03 -8.32
CA VAL A 29 -12.03 -1.25 -9.12
C VAL A 29 -12.26 -2.74 -9.37
N LEU A 30 -11.22 -3.47 -9.82
CA LEU A 30 -11.33 -4.92 -10.05
C LEU A 30 -11.71 -5.69 -8.79
N SER A 31 -11.10 -5.34 -7.65
CA SER A 31 -11.37 -6.02 -6.40
C SER A 31 -12.74 -5.67 -5.80
N PHE A 32 -13.10 -4.38 -5.77
CA PHE A 32 -14.30 -3.94 -5.06
C PHE A 32 -15.58 -4.06 -5.89
N ALA A 33 -15.52 -3.67 -7.16
CA ALA A 33 -16.67 -3.72 -8.07
C ALA A 33 -16.78 -5.09 -8.74
N PHE A 34 -15.68 -5.64 -9.27
CA PHE A 34 -15.70 -6.90 -10.02
C PHE A 34 -15.37 -8.15 -9.21
N LYS A 35 -15.12 -8.02 -7.89
CA LYS A 35 -14.82 -9.12 -6.96
C LYS A 35 -13.63 -10.00 -7.38
N GLN A 36 -12.69 -9.44 -8.12
CA GLN A 36 -11.47 -10.14 -8.52
C GLN A 36 -10.41 -10.09 -7.42
N ASP A 37 -9.48 -11.05 -7.43
CA ASP A 37 -8.33 -11.09 -6.52
C ASP A 37 -7.20 -10.11 -6.93
N ALA A 38 -7.60 -8.91 -7.34
CA ALA A 38 -6.66 -7.87 -7.75
C ALA A 38 -6.02 -7.22 -6.51
N PRO A 39 -4.69 -7.11 -6.43
CA PRO A 39 -4.02 -6.49 -5.30
C PRO A 39 -4.22 -4.98 -5.29
N ILE A 40 -4.24 -4.40 -4.08
CA ILE A 40 -4.14 -2.95 -3.88
C ILE A 40 -2.92 -2.61 -3.02
N LEU A 41 -2.36 -1.42 -3.23
CA LEU A 41 -1.20 -0.95 -2.48
C LEU A 41 -1.19 0.57 -2.33
N ASP A 42 -2.06 1.05 -1.45
CA ASP A 42 -2.04 2.42 -0.94
C ASP A 42 -0.89 2.64 0.07
N THR A 43 -0.85 3.80 0.72
CA THR A 43 0.19 4.12 1.70
C THR A 43 0.02 3.34 3.02
N ASN A 44 -1.20 2.93 3.37
CA ASN A 44 -1.49 2.17 4.59
C ASN A 44 -1.08 0.71 4.45
N VAL A 45 -1.51 0.05 3.37
CA VAL A 45 -1.15 -1.32 3.01
C VAL A 45 0.36 -1.42 2.78
N ALA A 46 0.97 -0.46 2.06
CA ALA A 46 2.42 -0.46 1.87
C ALA A 46 3.18 -0.41 3.20
N ARG A 47 2.73 0.41 4.16
CA ARG A 47 3.32 0.50 5.50
C ARG A 47 3.10 -0.78 6.29
N LEU A 48 1.89 -1.33 6.26
CA LEU A 48 1.54 -2.59 6.93
C LEU A 48 2.45 -3.72 6.44
N LEU A 49 2.50 -3.95 5.12
CA LEU A 49 3.33 -5.00 4.53
C LEU A 49 4.82 -4.76 4.79
N SER A 50 5.29 -3.51 4.70
CA SER A 50 6.68 -3.19 5.00
C SER A 50 7.05 -3.55 6.44
N ARG A 51 6.20 -3.20 7.42
CA ARG A 51 6.45 -3.51 8.83
C ARG A 51 6.31 -5.00 9.12
N TYR A 52 5.23 -5.63 8.64
CA TYR A 52 4.97 -7.04 8.87
C TYR A 52 6.10 -7.93 8.33
N PHE A 53 6.57 -7.65 7.10
CA PHE A 53 7.65 -8.40 6.46
C PHE A 53 9.07 -7.85 6.73
N GLY A 54 9.21 -6.79 7.53
CA GLY A 54 10.53 -6.22 7.87
C GLY A 54 11.26 -5.59 6.68
N ILE A 55 10.53 -5.10 5.68
CA ILE A 55 11.10 -4.45 4.49
C ILE A 55 11.46 -3.02 4.82
N ARG A 56 12.77 -2.73 4.84
CA ARG A 56 13.29 -1.37 4.98
C ARG A 56 13.23 -0.64 3.64
N ALA A 57 12.85 0.64 3.67
CA ALA A 57 12.96 1.50 2.50
C ALA A 57 14.45 1.58 2.09
N SER A 58 14.76 1.06 0.90
CA SER A 58 16.09 1.19 0.32
C SER A 58 16.20 2.49 -0.49
N LEU A 59 17.42 2.95 -0.78
CA LEU A 59 17.66 4.05 -1.73
C LEU A 59 17.05 3.75 -3.11
N ALA A 60 16.93 2.46 -3.48
CA ALA A 60 16.22 2.01 -4.67
C ALA A 60 14.71 1.85 -4.41
N ARG A 61 14.02 2.98 -4.22
CA ARG A 61 12.57 3.04 -3.93
C ARG A 61 11.72 2.19 -4.89
N GLY A 62 12.12 2.08 -6.16
CA GLY A 62 11.44 1.28 -7.18
C GLY A 62 11.43 -0.23 -6.87
N ARG A 63 12.56 -0.80 -6.41
CA ARG A 63 12.65 -2.22 -6.03
C ARG A 63 11.79 -2.52 -4.80
N THR A 64 11.85 -1.65 -3.80
CA THR A 64 10.98 -1.78 -2.62
C THR A 64 9.51 -1.72 -3.01
N ARG A 65 9.11 -0.76 -3.87
CA ARG A 65 7.73 -0.64 -4.35
C ARG A 65 7.26 -1.89 -5.10
N ARG A 66 8.09 -2.45 -5.97
CA ARG A 66 7.77 -3.69 -6.71
C ARG A 66 7.53 -4.86 -5.76
N ARG A 67 8.46 -5.09 -4.82
CA ARG A 67 8.33 -6.16 -3.81
C ARG A 67 7.06 -6.05 -2.98
N LEU A 68 6.65 -4.83 -2.62
CA LEU A 68 5.40 -4.63 -1.87
C LEU A 68 4.16 -4.96 -2.70
N TRP A 69 4.19 -4.71 -4.01
CA TRP A 69 3.12 -5.12 -4.90
C TRP A 69 3.04 -6.64 -5.03
N ASP A 70 4.18 -7.31 -5.14
CA ASP A 70 4.25 -8.77 -5.22
C ASP A 70 3.70 -9.39 -3.93
N LEU A 71 4.05 -8.82 -2.77
CA LEU A 71 3.50 -9.24 -1.48
C LEU A 71 1.99 -8.98 -1.37
N ALA A 72 1.51 -7.82 -1.83
CA ALA A 72 0.08 -7.52 -1.82
C ALA A 72 -0.73 -8.53 -2.63
N ALA A 73 -0.19 -9.03 -3.75
CA ALA A 73 -0.80 -10.11 -4.51
C ALA A 73 -0.72 -11.44 -3.75
N ALA A 74 0.45 -11.79 -3.22
CA ALA A 74 0.70 -13.08 -2.57
C ALA A 74 -0.11 -13.31 -1.28
N VAL A 75 -0.53 -12.25 -0.58
CA VAL A 75 -1.32 -12.37 0.66
C VAL A 75 -2.81 -12.49 0.43
N ILE A 76 -3.29 -12.36 -0.81
CA ILE A 76 -4.70 -12.52 -1.16
C ILE A 76 -4.95 -14.00 -1.50
N PRO A 77 -5.69 -14.76 -0.69
CA PRO A 77 -6.16 -16.08 -1.07
C PRO A 77 -7.18 -15.96 -2.21
N THR A 78 -7.25 -17.00 -3.05
CA THR A 78 -8.20 -17.08 -4.16
C THR A 78 -9.64 -16.90 -3.67
N GLY A 79 -10.40 -16.03 -4.34
CA GLY A 79 -11.79 -15.69 -4.03
C GLY A 79 -11.97 -14.72 -2.86
N HIS A 80 -10.88 -14.22 -2.27
CA HIS A 80 -10.92 -13.39 -1.07
C HIS A 80 -10.37 -11.97 -1.25
N GLY A 81 -10.12 -11.53 -2.49
CA GLY A 81 -9.60 -10.21 -2.83
C GLY A 81 -10.31 -9.07 -2.11
N TYR A 82 -11.64 -9.00 -2.21
CA TYR A 82 -12.44 -7.96 -1.56
C TYR A 82 -12.15 -7.89 -0.04
N THR A 83 -12.31 -9.02 0.65
CA THR A 83 -12.21 -9.10 2.10
C THR A 83 -10.80 -8.80 2.59
N ILE A 84 -9.77 -9.36 1.93
CA ILE A 84 -8.38 -9.17 2.35
C ILE A 84 -7.91 -7.74 2.07
N ASN A 85 -8.28 -7.15 0.93
CA ASN A 85 -7.95 -5.76 0.63
C ASN A 85 -8.61 -4.81 1.63
N GLN A 86 -9.90 -5.00 1.94
CA GLN A 86 -10.60 -4.20 2.95
C GLN A 86 -9.95 -4.34 4.32
N ALA A 87 -9.68 -5.58 4.75
CA ALA A 87 -9.04 -5.85 6.04
C ALA A 87 -7.64 -5.21 6.13
N MET A 88 -6.82 -5.29 5.07
CA MET A 88 -5.48 -4.67 5.07
C MET A 88 -5.54 -3.14 5.15
N MET A 89 -6.49 -2.51 4.44
CA MET A 89 -6.68 -1.05 4.51
C MET A 89 -7.10 -0.62 5.92
N ASP A 90 -8.16 -1.24 6.46
CA ASP A 90 -8.70 -0.89 7.78
C ASP A 90 -7.68 -1.17 8.87
N PHE A 91 -6.98 -2.30 8.80
CA PHE A 91 -5.93 -2.63 9.75
C PHE A 91 -4.76 -1.65 9.67
N GLY A 92 -4.34 -1.27 8.46
CA GLY A 92 -3.32 -0.26 8.23
C GLY A 92 -3.71 1.11 8.79
N ALA A 93 -4.99 1.48 8.67
CA ALA A 93 -5.53 2.76 9.12
C ALA A 93 -5.80 2.81 10.64
N LEU A 94 -6.26 1.72 11.27
CA LEU A 94 -6.78 1.72 12.63
C LEU A 94 -5.85 1.09 13.67
N VAL A 95 -4.95 0.19 13.25
CA VAL A 95 -4.08 -0.59 14.13
C VAL A 95 -2.60 -0.32 13.82
N CYS A 96 -2.18 -0.53 12.58
CA CYS A 96 -0.80 -0.32 12.12
C CYS A 96 -0.62 1.11 11.56
N THR A 97 -1.09 2.10 12.31
CA THR A 97 -1.07 3.53 11.96
C THR A 97 0.35 4.06 11.70
N ALA A 98 0.46 5.15 10.94
CA ALA A 98 1.76 5.79 10.68
C ALA A 98 2.48 6.18 11.98
N HIS A 99 1.73 6.78 12.91
CA HIS A 99 2.19 7.21 14.22
C HIS A 99 1.49 6.42 15.33
N ASN A 100 2.24 6.03 16.36
CA ASN A 100 1.75 5.30 17.53
C ASN A 100 0.91 4.05 17.19
N PRO A 101 1.45 3.09 16.41
CA PRO A 101 0.73 1.86 16.10
C PRO A 101 0.41 1.09 17.38
N LYS A 102 -0.75 0.41 17.40
CA LYS A 102 -1.24 -0.37 18.54
C LYS A 102 -0.52 -1.73 18.65
N CYS A 103 0.81 -1.72 18.57
CA CYS A 103 1.63 -2.94 18.56
C CYS A 103 1.44 -3.86 19.79
N PRO A 104 1.27 -3.36 21.03
CA PRO A 104 1.07 -4.24 22.19
C PRO A 104 -0.17 -5.13 22.08
N THR A 105 -1.25 -4.63 21.48
CA THR A 105 -2.54 -5.33 21.31
C THR A 105 -2.78 -5.83 19.88
N CYS A 106 -1.79 -5.70 19.01
CA CYS A 106 -1.88 -6.11 17.61
C CYS A 106 -1.99 -7.63 17.48
N VAL A 107 -3.00 -8.14 16.79
CA VAL A 107 -3.19 -9.59 16.58
C VAL A 107 -2.06 -10.24 15.77
N LEU A 108 -1.38 -9.46 14.91
CA LEU A 108 -0.24 -9.90 14.10
C LEU A 108 1.10 -9.82 14.86
N ARG A 109 1.09 -9.44 16.13
CA ARG A 109 2.30 -9.17 16.94
C ARG A 109 3.32 -10.31 16.94
N ARG A 110 2.86 -11.55 17.08
CA ARG A 110 3.75 -12.72 17.25
C ARG A 110 4.53 -13.05 15.97
N SER A 111 4.02 -12.69 14.80
CA SER A 111 4.64 -12.97 13.49
C SER A 111 5.18 -11.72 12.78
N CYS A 112 4.93 -10.53 13.31
CA CYS A 112 5.39 -9.27 12.72
C CYS A 112 6.90 -9.09 12.92
N ARG A 113 7.66 -9.04 11.82
CA ARG A 113 9.12 -8.88 11.84
C ARG A 113 9.62 -7.54 12.37
N SER A 114 8.74 -6.54 12.45
CA SER A 114 9.07 -5.23 13.03
C SER A 114 8.56 -5.07 14.46
N TYR A 115 8.03 -6.12 15.11
CA TYR A 115 7.63 -6.02 16.51
C TYR A 115 8.84 -6.16 17.47
N PRO A 116 8.93 -5.32 18.53
CA PRO A 116 8.14 -4.12 18.77
C PRO A 116 8.54 -2.98 17.82
N TYR A 117 7.56 -2.30 17.22
CA TYR A 117 7.85 -1.16 16.35
C TYR A 117 8.13 0.08 17.20
N ALA A 118 9.40 0.44 17.36
CA ALA A 118 9.80 1.66 18.06
C ALA A 118 9.57 2.88 17.16
N ALA A 119 8.53 3.67 17.44
CA ALA A 119 8.19 4.87 16.68
C ALA A 119 9.33 5.93 16.65
N ALA A 120 10.22 5.90 17.65
CA ALA A 120 11.32 6.85 17.82
C ALA A 120 12.40 6.77 16.72
N ALA A 121 12.64 5.60 16.11
CA ALA A 121 13.70 5.44 15.11
C ALA A 121 13.39 6.11 13.75
N SER A 122 12.14 6.53 13.52
CA SER A 122 11.72 7.13 12.25
C SER A 122 11.87 8.66 12.18
N ARG A 123 12.04 9.36 13.31
CA ARG A 123 12.13 10.84 13.35
C ARG A 123 13.50 11.39 12.93
N ALA A 124 14.55 10.57 12.93
CA ALA A 124 15.94 11.02 12.72
C ALA A 124 16.37 11.20 11.25
N ARG A 125 15.46 11.14 10.25
CA ARG A 125 15.80 11.29 8.82
C ARG A 125 15.18 12.52 8.14
N GLY A 126 14.92 13.57 8.94
CA GLY A 126 14.36 14.83 8.46
C GLY A 126 15.19 16.03 8.91
N THR A 127 16.52 15.99 8.75
CA THR A 127 17.37 17.18 8.97
C THR A 127 18.43 17.30 7.87
N HIS A 128 18.37 18.46 7.19
CA HIS A 128 19.36 19.13 6.35
C HIS A 128 19.70 18.66 4.92
N LEU A 129 19.26 19.48 3.95
CA LEU A 129 20.09 20.12 2.90
C LEU A 129 19.35 21.41 2.48
N GLN A 130 19.55 22.50 3.23
CA GLN A 130 20.32 23.69 2.83
C GLN A 130 19.80 24.37 1.55
N GLY A 131 19.34 25.62 1.74
CA GLY A 131 18.69 26.45 0.75
C GLY A 131 19.60 26.87 -0.41
N ARG A 132 18.98 27.06 -1.58
CA ARG A 132 19.60 27.74 -2.72
C ARG A 132 19.52 29.26 -2.52
N PRO A 133 20.59 30.03 -2.79
CA PRO A 133 20.50 31.48 -2.80
C PRO A 133 19.70 31.94 -4.02
N ARG A 134 18.76 32.87 -3.81
CA ARG A 134 18.07 33.60 -4.88
C ARG A 134 19.09 34.49 -5.60
N ARG A 135 19.23 34.31 -6.91
CA ARG A 135 19.97 35.24 -7.77
C ARG A 135 19.15 36.53 -7.88
N ARG A 136 19.85 37.66 -7.73
CA ARG A 136 19.35 39.01 -8.04
C ARG A 136 19.18 39.18 -9.53
#